data_AF-A0A970WSX1-F1
#
_entry.id   AF-A0A970WSX1-F1
#
_cell.length_a   1.000
_cell.length_b   1.000
_cell.length_c   1.000
_cell.angle_alpha   90.00
_cell.angle_beta   90.00
_cell.angle_gamma   90.00
#
_symmetry.space_group_name_H-M   'P 1'
#
loop_
_entity.id
_entity.type
_entity.pdbx_description
1 polymer ?
#
loop_
_entity_poly.entity_id
_entity_poly.type
_entity_poly.pdbx_seq_one_letter_code
_entity_poly.pdbx_strand_id
1 'polypeptide(L)'
;MNLDGIDKDELWHLHNLLRQHPVAEARRWFPDRPRGYVAATRTLGHYAANKATAMKLRLEGKVADALQYEGICDRLYKQLPEFARW
;
A
#
# COMPACT_ATOMS: atom_id res chain seq x y z
N MET A 1 5.22 9.21 3.05
CA MET A 1 4.52 8.46 4.12
C MET A 1 5.01 7.03 4.06
N ASN A 2 5.49 6.47 5.18
CA ASN A 2 6.04 5.11 5.22
C ASN A 2 4.94 4.11 5.64
N LEU A 3 4.59 3.17 4.76
CA LEU A 3 3.54 2.17 5.02
C LEU A 3 4.04 0.93 5.77
N ASP A 4 5.35 0.72 5.89
CA ASP A 4 5.93 -0.42 6.60
C ASP A 4 5.84 -0.30 8.13
N GLY A 5 5.66 0.92 8.64
CA GLY A 5 5.54 1.21 10.07
C GLY A 5 4.10 1.21 10.61
N ILE A 6 3.11 0.87 9.78
CA ILE A 6 1.68 0.96 10.10
C ILE A 6 1.14 -0.42 10.50
N ASP A 7 0.19 -0.49 11.43
CA ASP A 7 -0.43 -1.76 11.79
C ASP A 7 -1.36 -2.31 10.69
N LYS A 8 -1.70 -3.61 10.78
CA LYS A 8 -2.47 -4.31 9.74
C LYS A 8 -3.89 -3.75 9.56
N ASP A 9 -4.53 -3.30 10.63
CA ASP A 9 -5.93 -2.86 10.62
C ASP A 9 -6.00 -1.43 10.05
N GLU A 10 -5.03 -0.58 10.42
CA GLU A 10 -4.82 0.72 9.79
C GLU A 10 -4.48 0.60 8.29
N LEU A 11 -3.61 -0.34 7.90
CA LEU A 11 -3.31 -0.62 6.49
C LEU A 11 -4.55 -1.09 5.71
N TRP A 12 -5.40 -1.90 6.33
CA TRP A 12 -6.64 -2.35 5.72
C TRP A 12 -7.65 -1.20 5.58
N HIS A 13 -7.75 -0.34 6.60
CA HIS A 13 -8.56 0.88 6.53
C HIS A 13 -8.08 1.80 5.41
N LEU A 14 -6.77 2.00 5.31
CA LEU A 14 -6.12 2.78 4.27
C LEU A 14 -6.43 2.24 2.87
N HIS A 15 -6.34 0.92 2.67
CA HIS A 15 -6.74 0.29 1.41
C HIS A 15 -8.18 0.65 1.03
N ASN A 16 -9.11 0.52 1.99
CA ASN A 16 -10.53 0.83 1.73
C ASN A 16 -10.74 2.29 1.38
N LEU A 17 -10.07 3.20 2.11
CA LEU A 17 -10.13 4.64 1.85
C LEU A 17 -9.63 4.97 0.44
N LEU A 18 -8.45 4.46 0.06
CA LEU A 18 -7.85 4.71 -1.25
C LEU A 18 -8.65 4.08 -2.40
N ARG A 19 -9.35 2.97 -2.14
CA ARG A 19 -10.25 2.33 -3.10
C ARG A 19 -11.53 3.13 -3.32
N GLN A 20 -12.11 3.70 -2.26
CA GLN A 20 -13.34 4.48 -2.32
C GLN A 20 -13.11 5.90 -2.86
N HIS A 21 -12.00 6.53 -2.48
CA HIS A 21 -11.73 7.94 -2.78
C HIS A 21 -10.36 8.17 -3.44
N PRO A 22 -10.01 7.46 -4.53
CA PRO A 22 -8.65 7.45 -5.07
C PRO A 22 -8.18 8.84 -5.53
N VAL A 23 -9.05 9.65 -6.14
CA VAL A 23 -8.66 10.98 -6.64
C VAL A 23 -8.53 12.00 -5.52
N ALA A 24 -9.45 11.97 -4.54
CA ALA A 24 -9.43 12.91 -3.42
C ALA A 24 -8.20 12.67 -2.54
N GLU A 25 -7.93 11.41 -2.18
CA GLU A 25 -6.76 11.06 -1.39
C GLU A 25 -5.45 11.26 -2.16
N ALA A 26 -5.41 10.95 -3.46
CA ALA A 26 -4.23 11.24 -4.28
C ALA A 26 -3.88 12.73 -4.28
N ARG A 27 -4.88 13.62 -4.36
CA ARG A 27 -4.66 15.08 -4.29
C ARG A 27 -4.19 15.53 -2.91
N ARG A 28 -4.63 14.86 -1.85
CA ARG A 28 -4.22 15.15 -0.48
C ARG A 28 -2.79 14.72 -0.22
N TRP A 29 -2.38 13.55 -0.72
CA TRP A 29 -1.05 12.99 -0.48
C TRP A 29 0.01 13.58 -1.42
N PHE A 30 -0.40 13.94 -2.62
CA PHE A 30 0.47 14.50 -3.65
C PHE A 30 -0.06 15.87 -4.10
N PRO A 31 0.11 16.92 -3.28
CA PRO A 31 -0.44 18.25 -3.56
C PRO A 31 0.11 18.87 -4.85
N ASP A 32 1.37 18.56 -5.20
CA ASP A 32 2.02 19.00 -6.44
C ASP A 32 1.51 18.26 -7.69
N ARG A 33 0.68 17.22 -7.51
CA ARG A 33 0.02 16.42 -8.57
C ARG A 33 1.00 15.98 -9.68
N PRO A 34 2.14 15.36 -9.33
CA PRO A 34 3.08 14.86 -10.33
C PRO A 34 2.37 13.88 -11.28
N ARG A 35 2.85 13.79 -12.51
CA ARG A 35 2.23 12.90 -13.51
C ARG A 35 2.13 11.48 -12.97
N GLY A 36 0.91 10.92 -13.02
CA GLY A 36 0.63 9.57 -12.53
C GLY A 36 0.34 9.44 -11.03
N TYR A 37 0.23 10.54 -10.27
CA TYR A 37 -0.02 10.51 -8.82
C TYR A 37 -1.25 9.67 -8.42
N VAL A 38 -2.35 9.74 -9.18
CA VAL A 38 -3.54 8.91 -8.92
C VAL A 38 -3.26 7.42 -9.09
N ALA A 39 -2.46 7.06 -10.11
CA ALA A 39 -2.07 5.66 -10.33
C ALA A 39 -1.14 5.17 -9.21
N ALA A 40 -0.20 6.02 -8.77
CA ALA A 40 0.66 5.73 -7.62
C ALA A 40 -0.17 5.51 -6.34
N THR A 41 -1.18 6.35 -6.08
CA THR A 41 -2.11 6.16 -4.95
C THR A 41 -2.85 4.82 -5.01
N ARG A 42 -3.29 4.37 -6.19
CA ARG A 42 -3.91 3.04 -6.33
C ARG A 42 -2.92 1.91 -6.03
N THR A 43 -1.69 2.02 -6.53
CA THR A 43 -0.61 1.06 -6.22
C THR A 43 -0.31 1.02 -4.72
N LEU A 44 -0.29 2.17 -4.05
CA LEU A 44 -0.15 2.26 -2.59
C LEU A 44 -1.32 1.58 -1.86
N GLY A 45 -2.55 1.73 -2.36
CA GLY A 45 -3.71 1.02 -1.81
C GLY A 45 -3.61 -0.51 -1.96
N HIS A 46 -3.07 -1.00 -3.08
CA HIS A 46 -2.80 -2.43 -3.24
C HIS A 46 -1.66 -2.90 -2.33
N TYR A 47 -0.61 -2.11 -2.20
CA TYR A 47 0.49 -2.38 -1.28
C TYR A 47 -0.04 -2.53 0.15
N ALA A 48 -0.86 -1.59 0.61
CA ALA A 48 -1.43 -1.60 1.95
C ALA A 48 -2.27 -2.87 2.23
N ALA A 49 -3.13 -3.28 1.28
CA ALA A 49 -3.89 -4.52 1.42
C ALA A 49 -2.99 -5.75 1.54
N ASN A 50 -2.00 -5.90 0.65
CA ASN A 50 -1.10 -7.05 0.66
C ASN A 50 -0.25 -7.08 1.95
N LYS A 51 0.23 -5.92 2.42
CA LYS A 51 0.98 -5.81 3.67
C LYS A 51 0.13 -6.20 4.88
N ALA A 52 -1.11 -5.70 4.96
CA ALA A 52 -2.06 -6.09 6.01
C ALA A 52 -2.31 -7.60 6.01
N THR A 53 -2.52 -8.20 4.84
CA THR A 53 -2.70 -9.65 4.69
C THR A 53 -1.45 -10.42 5.12
N ALA A 54 -0.26 -10.00 4.69
CA ALA A 54 0.99 -10.61 5.13
C ALA A 54 1.15 -10.58 6.66
N MET A 55 0.91 -9.43 7.29
CA MET A 55 0.97 -9.28 8.75
C MET A 55 -0.04 -10.20 9.46
N LYS A 56 -1.26 -10.30 8.96
CA LYS A 56 -2.27 -11.24 9.48
C LYS A 56 -1.78 -12.69 9.38
N LEU A 57 -1.26 -13.10 8.23
CA LEU A 57 -0.76 -14.47 8.01
C LEU A 57 0.44 -14.79 8.90
N ARG A 58 1.34 -13.83 9.13
CA ARG A 58 2.45 -13.97 10.09
C ARG A 58 1.93 -14.26 11.50
N LEU A 59 0.93 -13.50 11.96
CA LEU A 59 0.32 -13.70 13.29
C LEU A 59 -0.39 -15.06 13.41
N GLU A 60 -0.94 -15.57 12.31
CA GLU A 60 -1.56 -16.90 12.24
C GLU A 60 -0.55 -18.05 12.09
N GLY A 61 0.76 -17.75 12.00
CA GLY A 61 1.81 -18.76 11.77
C GLY A 61 1.89 -19.28 10.32
N LYS A 62 1.15 -18.71 9.38
CA LYS A 62 1.13 -19.08 7.96
C LYS A 62 2.26 -18.38 7.20
N VAL A 63 3.49 -18.76 7.54
CA VAL A 63 4.70 -18.06 7.06
C VAL A 63 4.87 -18.16 5.54
N ALA A 64 4.62 -19.32 4.93
CA ALA A 64 4.77 -19.50 3.49
C ALA A 64 3.82 -18.60 2.68
N ASP A 65 2.57 -18.49 3.12
CA ASP A 65 1.59 -17.60 2.48
C ASP A 65 1.97 -16.14 2.69
N ALA A 66 2.41 -15.76 3.89
CA ALA A 66 2.86 -14.39 4.18
C ALA A 66 3.97 -13.93 3.23
N LEU A 67 4.95 -14.80 2.94
CA LEU A 67 6.05 -14.51 2.01
C LEU A 67 5.55 -14.22 0.59
N GLN A 68 4.45 -14.83 0.14
CA GLN A 68 3.88 -14.53 -1.18
C GLN A 68 3.35 -13.10 -1.25
N TYR A 69 2.62 -12.67 -0.22
CA TYR A 69 2.10 -11.30 -0.14
C TYR A 69 3.23 -10.27 0.04
N GLU A 70 4.26 -10.59 0.83
CA GLU A 70 5.47 -9.76 0.96
C GLU A 70 6.19 -9.60 -0.40
N GLY A 71 6.31 -10.67 -1.18
CA GLY A 71 6.87 -10.59 -2.54
C GLY A 71 6.04 -9.72 -3.51
N ILE A 72 4.71 -9.66 -3.33
CA ILE A 72 3.85 -8.74 -4.07
C ILE A 72 4.13 -7.29 -3.64
N CYS A 73 4.27 -7.04 -2.34
CA CYS A 73 4.63 -5.73 -1.80
C CYS A 73 5.95 -5.22 -2.41
N ASP A 74 6.99 -6.06 -2.46
CA ASP A 74 8.28 -5.71 -3.06
C ASP A 74 8.13 -5.31 -4.53
N ARG A 75 7.32 -6.05 -5.28
CA ARG A 75 7.06 -5.76 -6.70
C ARG A 75 6.32 -4.43 -6.87
N LEU A 76 5.27 -4.20 -6.09
CA LEU A 76 4.48 -2.96 -6.13
C LEU A 76 5.36 -1.76 -5.75
N TYR A 77 6.18 -1.89 -4.71
CA TYR A 77 7.09 -0.83 -4.27
C TYR A 77 8.12 -0.47 -5.36
N LYS A 78 8.70 -1.47 -6.03
CA LYS A 78 9.59 -1.26 -7.19
C LYS A 78 8.90 -0.60 -8.39
N GLN A 79 7.58 -0.75 -8.52
CA GLN A 79 6.79 -0.11 -9.58
C GLN A 79 6.35 1.31 -9.23
N LEU A 80 6.39 1.70 -7.96
CA LEU A 80 6.05 3.06 -7.56
C LEU A 80 7.04 4.06 -8.18
N PRO A 81 6.58 5.25 -8.59
CA PRO A 81 7.48 6.34 -8.93
C PRO A 81 8.24 6.82 -7.68
N GLU A 82 9.41 7.42 -7.87
CA GLU A 82 10.30 7.83 -6.77
C GLU A 82 9.59 8.73 -5.75
N PHE A 83 8.75 9.67 -6.19
CA PHE A 83 7.99 10.56 -5.31
C PHE A 83 7.01 9.84 -4.36
N ALA A 84 6.69 8.57 -4.63
CA ALA A 84 5.74 7.76 -3.85
C ALA A 84 6.43 6.64 -3.04
N ARG A 85 7.76 6.54 -3.12
CA ARG A 85 8.57 5.60 -2.33
C ARG A 85 8.99 6.23 -1.00
N TRP A 86 9.46 5.41 -0.06
CA TRP A 86 9.93 5.82 1.26
C TRP A 86 11.15 5.02 1.70
#